data_AF-A0A7Z9ZGS2-F1
#
_entry.id   AF-A0A7Z9ZGS2-F1
#
_cell.length_a   1.000
_cell.length_b   1.000
_cell.length_c   1.000
_cell.angle_alpha   90.00
_cell.angle_beta   90.00
_cell.angle_gamma   90.00
#
_symmetry.space_group_name_H-M   'P 1'
#
loop_
_entity.id
_entity.type
_entity.pdbx_description
1 polymer ?
#
loop_
_entity_poly.entity_id
_entity_poly.type
_entity_poly.pdbx_seq_one_letter_code
_entity_poly.pdbx_strand_id
1 'polypeptide(L)'
;MPRKYPPLTPDEVVRILRARGFDYDHSRGSHEYYKGTIKGIPRTVTVDVHYGEFDAKMIRFLLDQSGLTREEFYGSTKRTAKKINLRAERYPIPLDEKQG
;
A
#
# COMPACT_ATOMS: atom_id res chain seq x y z
N MET A 1 -6.68 18.20 -13.77
CA MET A 1 -7.46 17.40 -12.79
C MET A 1 -6.54 17.05 -11.63
N PRO A 2 -6.92 17.26 -10.36
CA PRO A 2 -6.07 16.87 -9.24
C PRO A 2 -5.77 15.37 -9.34
N ARG A 3 -4.49 14.98 -9.21
CA ARG A 3 -4.07 13.57 -9.29
C ARG A 3 -4.87 12.79 -8.25
N LYS A 4 -5.75 11.90 -8.71
CA LYS A 4 -6.61 11.06 -7.86
C LYS A 4 -5.80 10.18 -6.91
N TYR A 5 -4.51 9.96 -7.20
CA TYR A 5 -3.55 9.26 -6.36
C TYR A 5 -2.26 10.08 -6.31
N PRO A 6 -1.87 10.64 -5.15
CA PRO A 6 -0.54 11.23 -4.98
C PRO A 6 0.54 10.19 -5.28
N PRO A 7 1.64 10.53 -5.97
CA PRO A 7 2.71 9.56 -6.21
C PRO A 7 3.29 9.04 -4.88
N LEU A 8 3.64 7.76 -4.88
CA LEU A 8 4.29 7.08 -3.76
C LEU A 8 5.65 6.57 -4.19
N THR A 9 6.64 6.71 -3.33
CA THR A 9 7.97 6.11 -3.56
C THR A 9 7.97 4.63 -3.16
N PRO A 10 8.92 3.82 -3.66
CA PRO A 10 9.09 2.43 -3.19
C PRO A 10 9.25 2.30 -1.68
N ASP A 11 10.03 3.19 -1.06
CA ASP A 11 10.16 3.22 0.40
C ASP A 11 8.81 3.45 1.10
N GLU A 12 7.96 4.34 0.59
CA GLU A 12 6.62 4.55 1.15
C GLU A 12 5.73 3.33 0.99
N VAL A 13 5.79 2.66 -0.17
CA VAL A 13 5.02 1.42 -0.42
C VAL A 13 5.49 0.31 0.53
N VAL A 14 6.79 0.08 0.67
CA VAL A 14 7.34 -0.93 1.57
C VAL A 14 6.94 -0.65 3.02
N ARG A 15 6.96 0.61 3.47
CA ARG A 15 6.48 1.00 4.80
C ARG A 15 4.99 0.74 5.00
N ILE A 16 4.17 1.02 3.99
CA ILE A 16 2.73 0.72 4.00
C ILE A 16 2.53 -0.79 4.18
N LEU A 17 3.23 -1.60 3.37
CA LEU A 17 3.13 -3.05 3.39
C LEU A 17 3.54 -3.61 4.76
N ARG A 18 4.70 -3.22 5.28
CA ARG A 18 5.16 -3.66 6.62
C ARG A 18 4.21 -3.22 7.73
N ALA A 19 3.68 -1.99 7.69
CA ALA A 19 2.69 -1.51 8.66
C ALA A 19 1.38 -2.32 8.63
N ARG A 20 1.09 -2.98 7.51
CA ARG A 20 -0.09 -3.82 7.29
C ARG A 20 0.18 -5.30 7.54
N GLY A 21 1.36 -5.67 8.04
CA GLY A 21 1.73 -7.05 8.32
C GLY A 21 2.07 -7.86 7.07
N PHE A 22 2.52 -7.19 5.99
CA PHE A 22 3.19 -7.89 4.91
C PHE A 22 4.67 -8.05 5.24
N ASP A 23 5.17 -9.26 5.06
CA ASP A 23 6.56 -9.62 5.21
C ASP A 23 7.23 -9.79 3.83
N TYR A 24 8.52 -9.46 3.78
CA TYR A 24 9.31 -9.72 2.59
C TYR A 24 9.47 -11.22 2.38
N ASP A 25 9.19 -11.69 1.17
CA ASP A 25 9.29 -13.10 0.80
C ASP A 25 10.55 -13.39 0.00
N HIS A 26 10.70 -12.73 -1.16
CA HIS A 26 11.89 -12.83 -2.00
C HIS A 26 11.95 -11.64 -2.98
N SER A 27 13.06 -11.52 -3.70
CA SER A 27 13.22 -10.57 -4.80
C SER A 27 13.67 -11.26 -6.07
N ARG A 28 13.20 -10.77 -7.22
CA ARG A 28 13.63 -11.21 -8.54
C ARG A 28 14.05 -9.99 -9.37
N GLY A 29 15.35 -9.79 -9.50
CA GLY A 29 15.87 -8.57 -10.14
C GLY A 29 15.53 -7.33 -9.32
N SER A 30 14.90 -6.34 -9.95
CA SER A 30 14.44 -5.10 -9.31
C SER A 30 13.06 -5.22 -8.63
N HIS A 31 12.44 -6.40 -8.67
CA HIS A 31 11.11 -6.62 -8.10
C HIS A 31 11.20 -7.34 -6.77
N GLU A 32 10.69 -6.73 -5.72
CA GLU A 32 10.52 -7.32 -4.41
C GLU A 32 9.09 -7.83 -4.23
N TYR A 33 8.96 -9.02 -3.65
CA TYR A 33 7.68 -9.66 -3.38
C TYR A 33 7.42 -9.67 -1.88
N TYR A 34 6.25 -9.19 -1.50
CA TYR A 34 5.80 -9.10 -0.11
C TYR A 34 4.52 -9.91 0.07
N LYS A 35 4.47 -10.78 1.07
CA LYS A 35 3.31 -11.62 1.38
C LYS A 35 2.70 -11.22 2.71
N GLY A 36 1.38 -11.20 2.79
CA GLY A 36 0.67 -10.87 4.01
C GLY A 36 -0.79 -11.31 3.93
N THR A 37 -1.51 -11.20 5.04
CA THR A 37 -2.94 -11.56 5.09
C THR A 37 -3.75 -10.30 5.34
N ILE A 38 -4.60 -9.92 4.38
CA ILE A 38 -5.49 -8.77 4.48
C ILE A 38 -6.92 -9.26 4.44
N LYS A 39 -7.71 -8.89 5.45
CA LYS A 39 -9.13 -9.29 5.59
C LYS A 39 -9.30 -10.82 5.51
N GLY A 40 -8.39 -11.57 6.13
CA GLY A 40 -8.40 -13.04 6.13
C GLY A 40 -7.94 -13.69 4.81
N ILE A 41 -7.59 -12.90 3.79
CA ILE A 41 -7.18 -13.41 2.47
C ILE A 41 -5.66 -13.26 2.31
N PRO A 42 -4.93 -14.32 1.93
CA PRO A 42 -3.51 -14.22 1.62
C PRO A 42 -3.31 -13.37 0.36
N ARG A 43 -2.42 -12.38 0.44
CA ARG A 43 -2.11 -11.42 -0.62
C ARG A 43 -0.62 -11.39 -0.87
N THR A 44 -0.25 -11.21 -2.13
CA THR A 44 1.14 -11.01 -2.57
C THR A 44 1.21 -9.71 -3.36
N VAL A 45 2.12 -8.83 -2.97
CA VAL A 45 2.33 -7.52 -3.60
C VAL A 45 3.73 -7.48 -4.17
N THR A 46 3.84 -6.99 -5.41
CA THR A 46 5.12 -6.83 -6.09
C THR A 46 5.48 -5.35 -6.14
N VAL A 47 6.64 -5.01 -5.62
CA VAL A 47 7.16 -3.64 -5.56
C VAL A 47 8.38 -3.54 -6.46
N ASP A 48 8.34 -2.65 -7.46
CA ASP A 48 9.51 -2.32 -8.27
C ASP A 48 10.35 -1.28 -7.54
N VAL A 49 11.49 -1.69 -7.00
CA VAL A 49 12.37 -0.80 -6.20
C VAL A 49 13.30 0.06 -7.07
N HIS A 50 13.37 -0.19 -8.38
CA HIS A 50 14.12 0.67 -9.30
C HIS A 50 13.31 1.87 -9.80
N TYR A 51 12.00 1.90 -9.54
CA TYR A 51 11.14 3.01 -9.92
C TYR A 51 11.34 4.21 -8.97
N GLY A 52 11.40 5.42 -9.53
CA GLY A 52 11.49 6.64 -8.70
C GLY A 52 10.20 6.90 -7.92
N GLU A 53 9.06 6.90 -8.61
CA GLU A 53 7.74 7.14 -8.04
C GLU A 53 6.67 6.32 -8.77
N PHE A 54 5.80 5.66 -8.04
CA PHE A 54 4.61 4.99 -8.56
C PHE A 54 3.55 6.03 -8.94
N ASP A 55 3.17 6.06 -10.21
CA ASP A 55 2.06 6.87 -10.68
C ASP A 55 0.69 6.23 -10.33
N ALA A 56 -0.38 6.97 -10.63
CA ALA A 56 -1.75 6.57 -10.30
C ALA A 56 -2.15 5.18 -10.83
N LYS A 57 -1.61 4.76 -11.98
CA LYS A 57 -1.92 3.45 -12.56
C LYS A 57 -1.22 2.35 -11.76
N MET A 58 0.05 2.53 -11.43
CA MET A 58 0.79 1.55 -10.62
C MET A 58 0.24 1.45 -9.20
N ILE A 59 -0.13 2.57 -8.59
CA ILE A 59 -0.78 2.58 -7.27
C ILE A 59 -2.08 1.77 -7.32
N ARG A 60 -2.89 1.91 -8.37
CA ARG A 60 -4.10 1.10 -8.53
C ARG A 60 -3.81 -0.41 -8.57
N PHE A 61 -2.73 -0.83 -9.23
CA PHE A 61 -2.30 -2.23 -9.22
C PHE A 61 -1.87 -2.69 -7.83
N LEU A 62 -1.15 -1.86 -7.07
CA LEU A 62 -0.76 -2.18 -5.69
C LEU A 62 -1.99 -2.32 -4.77
N LEU A 63 -3.01 -1.48 -4.93
CA LEU A 63 -4.27 -1.59 -4.20
C LEU A 63 -4.98 -2.91 -4.48
N ASP A 64 -5.05 -3.30 -5.76
CA ASP A 64 -5.67 -4.55 -6.21
C ASP A 64 -4.94 -5.80 -5.65
N GLN A 65 -3.60 -5.82 -5.77
CA GLN A 65 -2.77 -6.89 -5.24
C GLN A 65 -2.84 -7.02 -3.72
N SER A 66 -2.83 -5.88 -3.01
CA SER A 66 -2.88 -5.86 -1.54
C SER A 66 -4.28 -6.09 -0.97
N GLY A 67 -5.33 -5.95 -1.78
CA GLY A 67 -6.72 -5.99 -1.31
C GLY A 67 -7.10 -4.80 -0.41
N LEU A 68 -6.33 -3.71 -0.49
CA LEU A 68 -6.55 -2.49 0.29
C LEU A 68 -7.28 -1.45 -0.55
N THR A 69 -8.23 -0.75 0.06
CA THR A 69 -8.78 0.48 -0.50
C THR A 69 -7.74 1.59 -0.49
N ARG A 70 -7.99 2.66 -1.26
CA ARG A 70 -7.13 3.85 -1.27
C ARG A 70 -6.92 4.41 0.15
N GLU A 71 -7.99 4.52 0.93
CA GLU A 71 -7.91 5.06 2.28
C GLU A 71 -7.15 4.12 3.20
N GLU A 72 -7.36 2.81 3.11
CA GLU A 72 -6.60 1.83 3.89
C GLU A 72 -5.11 1.88 3.53
N PHE A 73 -4.78 1.94 2.24
CA PHE A 73 -3.39 1.95 1.78
C PHE A 73 -2.66 3.22 2.23
N TYR A 74 -3.17 4.40 1.87
CA TYR A 74 -2.56 5.67 2.28
C TYR A 74 -2.68 5.92 3.78
N GLY A 75 -3.74 5.44 4.41
CA GLY A 75 -3.96 5.43 5.84
C GLY A 75 -3.10 4.42 6.60
N SER A 76 -2.20 3.67 5.95
CA SER A 76 -1.32 2.75 6.68
C SER A 76 -0.24 3.48 7.46
N THR A 77 0.14 4.70 7.04
CA THR A 77 1.09 5.54 7.76
C THR A 77 0.60 6.98 7.85
N LYS A 78 1.00 7.70 8.91
CA LYS A 78 0.68 9.13 9.08
C LYS A 78 1.20 9.98 7.91
N ARG A 79 2.36 9.63 7.35
CA ARG A 79 3.00 10.37 6.25
C ARG A 79 2.17 10.27 4.97
N THR A 80 1.77 9.06 4.60
CA THR A 80 1.00 8.80 3.38
C THR A 80 -0.45 9.28 3.53
N ALA A 81 -1.03 9.21 4.72
CA ALA A 81 -2.36 9.74 5.00
C ALA A 81 -2.44 11.25 4.78
N LYS A 82 -1.40 11.98 5.21
CA LYS A 82 -1.29 13.43 4.99
C LYS A 82 -1.31 13.80 3.50
N LYS A 83 -0.79 12.95 2.60
CA LYS A 83 -0.79 13.19 1.14
C LYS A 83 -2.21 13.24 0.55
N ILE A 84 -3.17 12.56 1.17
CA ILE A 84 -4.58 12.57 0.75
C ILE A 84 -5.47 13.38 1.70
N ASN A 85 -4.87 14.17 2.60
CA ASN A 85 -5.57 14.92 3.65
C ASN A 85 -6.45 14.04 4.57
N LEU A 86 -6.06 12.76 4.76
CA LEU A 86 -6.76 11.84 5.65
C LEU A 86 -6.26 12.02 7.08
N ARG A 87 -7.19 12.30 7.99
CA ARG A 87 -6.96 12.38 9.43
C ARG A 87 -7.64 11.19 10.11
N ALA A 88 -6.87 10.42 10.87
CA ALA A 88 -7.36 9.30 11.65
C ALA A 88 -6.78 9.37 13.06
N GLU A 89 -7.51 8.81 14.03
CA GLU A 89 -7.09 8.76 15.44
C GLU A 89 -5.91 7.82 15.66
N ARG A 90 -5.79 6.78 14.82
CA ARG A 90 -4.68 5.82 14.82
C ARG A 90 -4.26 5.42 13.41
N TYR A 91 -3.00 5.03 13.28
CA TYR A 91 -2.39 4.51 12.06
C TYR A 91 -1.67 3.18 12.37
N PRO A 92 -1.74 2.15 11.51
CA PRO A 92 -2.55 2.09 10.29
C PRO A 92 -4.05 2.20 10.61
N ILE A 93 -4.83 2.85 9.72
CA ILE A 93 -6.28 2.94 9.92
C ILE A 93 -6.87 1.52 9.97
N PRO A 94 -7.92 1.27 10.77
CA PRO A 94 -8.57 -0.05 10.80
C PRO A 94 -8.95 -0.50 9.39
N LEU A 95 -8.77 -1.79 9.11
CA LEU A 95 -9.32 -2.38 7.89
C LEU A 95 -10.83 -2.40 8.05
N ASP A 96 -11.55 -1.99 7.01
CA ASP A 96 -13.00 -2.13 7.02
C ASP A 96 -13.35 -3.61 6.80
N GLU A 97 -13.90 -4.24 7.83
CA GLU A 97 -14.29 -5.65 7.82
C GLU A 97 -15.62 -5.89 7.06
N LYS A 98 -16.28 -4.84 6.54
CA LYS A 98 -17.54 -5.00 5.82
C LYS A 98 -17.32 -5.38 4.36
N GLN A 99 -16.86 -6.60 4.12
CA GLN A 99 -17.21 -7.34 2.90
C GLN A 99 -17.35 -8.82 3.28
N GLY A 100 -18.47 -9.10 3.95
CA GLY A 100 -19.08 -10.42 3.97
C GLY A 100 -19.95 -10.63 2.75
#